data_AF-A0A662UPD7-F1
#
_entry.id   AF-A0A662UPD7-F1
#
_cell.length_a   1.000
_cell.length_b   1.000
_cell.length_c   1.000
_cell.angle_alpha   90.00
_cell.angle_beta   90.00
_cell.angle_gamma   90.00
#
_symmetry.space_group_name_H-M   'P 1'
#
loop_
_entity.id
_entity.type
_entity.pdbx_description
1 polymer ?
#
loop_
_entity_poly.entity_id
_entity_poly.type
_entity_poly.pdbx_seq_one_letter_code
_entity_poly.pdbx_strand_id
1 'polypeptide(L)'
;MLVVTYALSLKYVPAVLVDARRITPDQFAGKKLDEIKKIVLLEGGREVRIGELFDIVGPERAPENPGDIEILLKQGSNKLCYLGYRMSGGRIVVEGDVGHFTGYKMRGGSIVVKGNTRNYTGSKMRGGTIEVLGDAGHKLGGKLQGEKPGKGMKGGKIIVHGRAGAEVGVGMKSGTIIIHGDAGNLVGVDMQGGTIVVVGNAGIYPGTNMYAGKIVIGGKVECLLPSFYADAILPSVKAKGIRFDKSFMLFIGDAIVGGRGLLYLSYEDNKALLEPYKELVEGMRL
;
A
#
# COMPACT_ATOMS: atom_id res chain seq x y z
N MET A 1 -5.05 11.38 -26.78
CA MET A 1 -3.85 10.53 -26.91
C MET A 1 -4.29 9.08 -26.78
N LEU A 2 -3.79 8.21 -27.65
CA LEU A 2 -4.21 6.81 -27.72
C LEU A 2 -3.24 6.00 -26.84
N VAL A 3 -3.73 5.50 -25.70
CA VAL A 3 -2.96 4.59 -24.85
C VAL A 3 -2.79 3.28 -25.60
N VAL A 4 -1.56 2.76 -25.66
CA VAL A 4 -1.27 1.45 -26.24
C VAL A 4 -1.05 0.40 -25.17
N THR A 5 -1.47 -0.83 -25.43
CA THR A 5 -1.32 -1.94 -24.49
C THR A 5 -0.29 -2.96 -24.98
N TYR A 6 0.66 -3.29 -24.11
CA TYR A 6 1.54 -4.46 -24.24
C TYR A 6 1.04 -5.56 -23.32
N ALA A 7 0.46 -6.61 -23.89
CA ALA A 7 -0.03 -7.77 -23.15
C ALA A 7 1.07 -8.82 -23.03
N LEU A 8 1.40 -9.19 -21.80
CA LEU A 8 2.42 -10.16 -21.43
C LEU A 8 1.73 -11.41 -20.86
N SER A 9 2.04 -12.58 -21.41
CA SER A 9 1.54 -13.88 -20.94
C SER A 9 2.73 -14.73 -20.53
N LEU A 10 2.72 -15.26 -19.31
CA LEU A 10 3.81 -16.14 -18.85
C LEU A 10 3.86 -17.40 -19.72
N LYS A 11 5.05 -17.74 -20.23
CA LYS A 11 5.28 -19.00 -20.96
C LYS A 11 5.30 -20.20 -20.02
N TYR A 12 5.69 -19.96 -18.77
CA TYR A 12 5.72 -20.93 -17.70
C TYR A 12 5.55 -20.21 -16.37
N VAL A 13 5.13 -20.93 -15.33
CA VAL A 13 5.06 -20.39 -13.97
C VAL A 13 6.46 -20.48 -13.35
N PRO A 14 7.09 -19.36 -12.95
CA PRO A 14 8.43 -19.41 -12.35
C PRO A 14 8.44 -20.23 -11.05
N ALA A 15 9.44 -21.10 -10.89
CA ALA A 15 9.61 -21.85 -9.64
C ALA A 15 10.23 -20.96 -8.54
N VAL A 16 11.13 -20.06 -8.93
CA VAL A 16 11.85 -19.12 -8.07
C VAL A 16 11.36 -17.68 -8.26
N LEU A 17 11.83 -16.74 -7.43
CA LEU A 17 11.45 -15.33 -7.56
C LEU A 17 12.06 -14.71 -8.81
N VAL A 18 11.31 -13.81 -9.44
CA VAL A 18 11.76 -13.01 -10.58
C VAL A 18 11.84 -11.54 -10.17
N ASP A 19 13.00 -10.90 -10.38
CA ASP A 19 13.14 -9.45 -10.28
C ASP A 19 12.53 -8.81 -11.54
N ALA A 20 11.31 -8.29 -11.41
CA ALA A 20 10.54 -7.64 -12.46
C ALA A 20 10.71 -6.11 -12.46
N ARG A 21 11.78 -5.55 -11.87
CA ARG A 21 12.01 -4.09 -11.81
C ARG A 21 12.00 -3.40 -13.16
N ARG A 22 12.33 -4.13 -14.24
CA ARG A 22 12.38 -3.57 -15.60
C ARG A 22 11.07 -3.73 -16.39
N ILE A 23 10.02 -4.31 -15.79
CA ILE A 23 8.69 -4.35 -16.39
C ILE A 23 7.93 -3.09 -15.96
N THR A 24 8.17 -1.99 -16.66
CA THR A 24 7.49 -0.69 -16.43
C THR A 24 7.30 0.08 -17.74
N PRO A 25 6.27 0.93 -17.86
CA PRO A 25 6.13 1.86 -18.98
C PRO A 25 7.37 2.70 -19.28
N ASP A 26 8.04 3.20 -18.24
CA ASP A 26 9.29 3.96 -18.38
C ASP A 26 10.41 3.15 -19.07
N GLN A 27 10.43 1.82 -18.94
CA GLN A 27 11.40 0.95 -19.61
C GLN A 27 10.98 0.56 -21.03
N PHE A 28 9.69 0.65 -21.35
CA PHE A 28 9.16 0.30 -22.66
C PHE A 28 9.19 1.50 -23.62
N ALA A 29 9.05 2.71 -23.10
CA ALA A 29 8.95 3.94 -23.88
C ALA A 29 10.04 4.08 -24.97
N GLY A 30 9.61 4.45 -26.18
CA GLY A 30 10.44 4.64 -27.38
C GLY A 30 10.99 3.36 -28.02
N LYS A 31 10.91 2.21 -27.36
CA LYS A 31 11.50 0.94 -27.82
C LYS A 31 10.63 0.24 -28.86
N LYS A 32 11.29 -0.48 -29.77
CA LYS A 32 10.64 -1.49 -30.60
C LYS A 32 10.28 -2.73 -29.78
N LEU A 33 9.28 -3.49 -30.23
CA LEU A 33 8.86 -4.73 -29.58
C LEU A 33 10.01 -5.72 -29.40
N ASP A 34 10.89 -5.85 -30.38
CA ASP A 34 12.07 -6.72 -30.29
C ASP A 34 13.12 -6.24 -29.29
N GLU A 35 13.19 -4.94 -29.02
CA GLU A 35 14.05 -4.39 -27.96
C GLU A 35 13.43 -4.61 -26.58
N ILE A 36 12.11 -4.48 -26.46
CA ILE A 36 11.36 -4.81 -25.24
C ILE A 36 11.57 -6.28 -24.86
N LYS A 37 11.45 -7.19 -25.83
CA LYS A 37 11.69 -8.63 -25.63
C LYS A 37 13.11 -8.94 -25.15
N LYS A 38 14.09 -8.09 -25.43
CA LYS A 38 15.49 -8.26 -25.03
C LYS A 38 15.84 -7.66 -23.66
N ILE A 39 14.91 -6.96 -23.01
CA ILE A 39 15.13 -6.43 -21.66
C ILE A 39 15.46 -7.60 -20.71
N VAL A 40 16.55 -7.47 -19.97
CA VAL A 40 17.03 -8.50 -19.04
C VAL A 40 16.38 -8.33 -17.66
N LEU A 41 15.84 -9.42 -17.14
CA LEU A 41 15.38 -9.62 -15.77
C LEU A 41 16.28 -10.64 -15.06
N LEU A 42 16.01 -10.89 -13.79
CA LEU A 42 16.65 -11.98 -13.03
C LEU A 42 15.59 -12.96 -12.55
N GLU A 43 15.75 -14.24 -12.89
CA GLU A 43 15.00 -15.35 -12.31
C GLU A 43 15.93 -16.08 -11.32
N GLY A 44 15.72 -15.85 -10.03
CA GLY A 44 16.69 -16.19 -9.00
C GLY A 44 18.01 -15.44 -9.25
N GLY A 45 19.09 -16.21 -9.48
CA GLY A 45 20.41 -15.67 -9.83
C GLY A 45 20.71 -15.66 -11.34
N ARG A 46 19.78 -16.10 -12.18
CA ARG A 46 20.00 -16.26 -13.62
C ARG A 46 19.39 -15.10 -14.39
N GLU A 47 20.13 -14.57 -15.37
CA GLU A 47 19.58 -13.62 -16.33
C GLU A 47 18.57 -14.30 -17.26
N VAL A 48 17.41 -13.65 -17.45
CA VAL A 48 16.38 -14.08 -18.39
C VAL A 48 15.85 -12.86 -19.13
N ARG A 49 15.61 -12.97 -20.43
CA ARG A 49 15.01 -11.87 -21.19
C ARG A 49 13.49 -11.86 -21.03
N ILE A 50 12.84 -10.69 -21.10
CA ILE A 50 11.38 -10.61 -21.01
C ILE A 50 10.71 -11.53 -22.05
N GLY A 51 11.23 -11.59 -23.28
CA GLY A 51 10.68 -12.45 -24.34
C GLY A 51 10.92 -13.95 -24.14
N GLU A 52 11.83 -14.35 -23.26
CA GLU A 52 12.04 -15.75 -22.86
C GLU A 52 11.05 -16.17 -21.77
N LEU A 53 10.67 -15.23 -20.89
CA LEU A 53 9.72 -15.45 -19.80
C LEU A 53 8.26 -15.23 -20.23
N PHE A 54 8.01 -14.30 -21.16
CA PHE A 54 6.69 -13.88 -21.59
C PHE A 54 6.52 -13.95 -23.11
N ASP A 55 5.33 -14.35 -23.54
CA ASP A 55 4.79 -13.97 -24.84
C ASP A 55 4.25 -12.55 -24.77
N ILE A 56 4.74 -11.68 -25.67
CA ILE A 56 4.42 -10.25 -25.68
C ILE A 56 3.67 -9.90 -26.96
N VAL A 57 2.46 -9.39 -26.81
CA VAL A 57 1.62 -8.84 -27.89
C VAL A 57 1.40 -7.36 -27.66
N GLY A 58 1.67 -6.54 -28.67
CA GLY A 58 1.50 -5.08 -28.61
C GLY A 58 1.99 -4.44 -29.90
N PRO A 59 1.94 -3.10 -30.00
CA PRO A 59 2.45 -2.39 -31.18
C PRO A 59 3.94 -2.61 -31.40
N GLU A 60 4.37 -2.51 -32.66
CA GLU A 60 5.76 -2.68 -33.08
C GLU A 60 6.72 -1.69 -32.41
N ARG A 61 6.24 -0.50 -32.04
CA ARG A 61 7.00 0.52 -31.32
C ARG A 61 6.16 1.18 -30.23
N ALA A 62 6.74 1.31 -29.05
CA ALA A 62 6.11 1.99 -27.93
C ALA A 62 6.19 3.53 -28.09
N PRO A 63 5.17 4.27 -27.66
CA PRO A 63 5.22 5.72 -27.55
C PRO A 63 6.42 6.22 -26.74
N GLU A 64 6.89 7.43 -27.03
CA GLU A 64 7.97 8.08 -26.26
C GLU A 64 7.53 8.48 -24.85
N ASN A 65 6.26 8.81 -24.68
CA ASN A 65 5.68 9.17 -23.39
C ASN A 65 5.24 7.90 -22.62
N PRO A 66 5.84 7.59 -21.45
CA PRO A 66 5.39 6.46 -20.63
C PRO A 66 3.92 6.54 -20.22
N GLY A 67 3.36 7.75 -20.16
CA GLY A 67 1.95 8.01 -19.86
C GLY A 67 0.97 7.31 -20.82
N ASP A 68 1.39 7.07 -22.06
CA ASP A 68 0.57 6.49 -23.12
C ASP A 68 0.75 4.96 -23.25
N ILE A 69 1.38 4.32 -22.26
CA ILE A 69 1.67 2.88 -22.26
C ILE A 69 0.94 2.20 -21.09
N GLU A 70 0.19 1.16 -21.43
CA GLU A 70 -0.33 0.17 -20.52
C GLU A 70 0.42 -1.16 -20.69
N ILE A 71 0.81 -1.78 -19.58
CA ILE A 71 1.32 -3.15 -19.55
C ILE A 71 0.26 -4.03 -18.88
N LEU A 72 -0.26 -5.01 -19.62
CA LEU A 72 -1.23 -5.98 -19.12
C LEU A 72 -0.55 -7.33 -18.91
N LEU A 73 -0.38 -7.77 -17.67
CA LEU A 73 0.00 -9.15 -17.37
C LEU A 73 -1.28 -9.99 -17.37
N LYS A 74 -1.49 -10.80 -18.42
CA LYS A 74 -2.66 -11.67 -18.56
C LYS A 74 -2.72 -12.79 -17.52
N GLN A 75 -1.58 -13.07 -16.89
CA GLN A 75 -1.49 -13.96 -15.74
C GLN A 75 -0.41 -13.42 -14.79
N GLY A 76 -0.82 -13.11 -13.56
CA GLY A 76 0.07 -12.78 -12.46
C GLY A 76 0.79 -14.01 -11.90
N SER A 77 1.83 -13.75 -11.12
CA SER A 77 2.45 -14.75 -10.26
C SER A 77 3.00 -14.07 -9.02
N ASN A 78 2.79 -14.70 -7.86
CA ASN A 78 3.36 -14.25 -6.59
C ASN A 78 4.91 -14.27 -6.59
N LYS A 79 5.54 -14.82 -7.63
CA LYS A 79 6.99 -14.83 -7.84
C LYS A 79 7.52 -13.56 -8.50
N LEU A 80 6.67 -12.75 -9.13
CA LEU A 80 7.08 -11.51 -9.80
C LEU A 80 7.27 -10.40 -8.77
N CYS A 81 8.50 -10.17 -8.32
CA CYS A 81 8.84 -9.16 -7.33
C CYS A 81 9.19 -7.82 -8.00
N TYR A 82 8.99 -6.72 -7.28
CA TYR A 82 9.36 -5.36 -7.71
C TYR A 82 8.67 -4.83 -8.99
N LEU A 83 7.55 -5.42 -9.39
CA LEU A 83 6.76 -4.92 -10.53
C LEU A 83 6.41 -3.44 -10.32
N GLY A 84 6.57 -2.58 -11.33
CA GLY A 84 6.29 -1.15 -11.19
C GLY A 84 7.35 -0.35 -10.42
N TYR A 85 8.57 -0.88 -10.26
CA TYR A 85 9.66 -0.21 -9.55
C TYR A 85 9.94 1.19 -10.11
N ARG A 86 9.87 2.21 -9.24
CA ARG A 86 10.10 3.64 -9.56
C ARG A 86 9.23 4.24 -10.66
N MET A 87 8.16 3.56 -11.08
CA MET A 87 7.29 3.98 -12.18
C MET A 87 6.88 5.46 -12.06
N SER A 88 6.96 6.19 -13.17
CA SER A 88 6.70 7.63 -13.27
C SER A 88 5.80 8.02 -14.45
N GLY A 89 5.00 7.08 -14.94
CA GLY A 89 3.91 7.30 -15.90
C GLY A 89 3.24 5.98 -16.30
N GLY A 90 2.12 6.05 -17.00
CA GLY A 90 1.46 4.89 -17.59
C GLY A 90 0.67 4.03 -16.61
N ARG A 91 0.35 2.81 -17.04
CA ARG A 91 -0.49 1.87 -16.29
C ARG A 91 0.07 0.45 -16.34
N ILE A 92 -0.03 -0.28 -15.24
CA ILE A 92 0.20 -1.73 -15.18
C ILE A 92 -1.08 -2.37 -14.66
N VAL A 93 -1.59 -3.38 -15.35
CA VAL A 93 -2.73 -4.21 -14.91
C VAL A 93 -2.26 -5.66 -14.81
N VAL A 94 -2.58 -6.32 -13.72
CA VAL A 94 -2.22 -7.73 -13.50
C VAL A 94 -3.48 -8.56 -13.23
N GLU A 95 -3.73 -9.52 -14.09
CA GLU A 95 -4.75 -10.56 -13.91
C GLU A 95 -4.18 -11.67 -13.01
N GLY A 96 -4.29 -11.50 -11.69
CA GLY A 96 -3.80 -12.45 -10.68
C GLY A 96 -2.85 -11.82 -9.67
N ASP A 97 -2.01 -12.66 -9.05
CA ASP A 97 -1.14 -12.26 -7.94
C ASP A 97 0.16 -11.57 -8.40
N VAL A 98 0.76 -10.79 -7.50
CA VAL A 98 2.12 -10.22 -7.66
C VAL A 98 2.93 -10.47 -6.40
N GLY A 99 4.25 -10.56 -6.55
CA GLY A 99 5.18 -10.81 -5.46
C GLY A 99 5.44 -9.61 -4.55
N HIS A 100 6.62 -9.63 -3.93
CA HIS A 100 7.03 -8.61 -2.97
C HIS A 100 7.36 -7.30 -3.67
N PHE A 101 7.30 -6.18 -2.95
CA PHE A 101 7.79 -4.88 -3.42
C PHE A 101 7.09 -4.32 -4.66
N THR A 102 5.84 -4.71 -4.94
CA THR A 102 5.02 -4.11 -5.99
C THR A 102 4.94 -2.60 -5.82
N GLY A 103 5.26 -1.81 -6.85
CA GLY A 103 5.28 -0.35 -6.79
C GLY A 103 6.36 0.24 -5.86
N TYR A 104 7.42 -0.51 -5.57
CA TYR A 104 8.49 0.00 -4.71
C TYR A 104 9.12 1.28 -5.28
N LYS A 105 9.15 2.34 -4.46
CA LYS A 105 9.60 3.69 -4.82
C LYS A 105 8.83 4.34 -6.00
N MET A 106 7.62 3.88 -6.32
CA MET A 106 6.77 4.46 -7.37
C MET A 106 6.56 5.97 -7.16
N ARG A 107 6.59 6.75 -8.25
CA ARG A 107 6.51 8.22 -8.26
C ARG A 107 5.28 8.74 -8.99
N GLY A 108 4.74 7.98 -9.94
CA GLY A 108 3.57 8.32 -10.74
C GLY A 108 3.03 7.11 -11.50
N GLY A 109 1.94 7.28 -12.24
CA GLY A 109 1.24 6.20 -12.94
C GLY A 109 0.26 5.43 -12.05
N SER A 110 -0.21 4.29 -12.55
CA SER A 110 -1.16 3.42 -11.83
C SER A 110 -0.78 1.94 -11.95
N ILE A 111 -0.97 1.18 -10.87
CA ILE A 111 -0.84 -0.27 -10.85
C ILE A 111 -2.15 -0.85 -10.31
N VAL A 112 -2.79 -1.73 -11.05
CA VAL A 112 -3.99 -2.47 -10.64
C VAL A 112 -3.65 -3.96 -10.59
N VAL A 113 -3.81 -4.58 -9.43
CA VAL A 113 -3.59 -6.02 -9.22
C VAL A 113 -4.94 -6.66 -8.92
N LYS A 114 -5.41 -7.56 -9.78
CA LYS A 114 -6.71 -8.22 -9.60
C LYS A 114 -6.68 -9.38 -8.60
N GLY A 115 -5.50 -9.88 -8.24
CA GLY A 115 -5.30 -10.84 -7.16
C GLY A 115 -4.66 -10.19 -5.94
N ASN A 116 -3.75 -10.94 -5.30
CA ASN A 116 -3.07 -10.55 -4.08
C ASN A 116 -1.69 -9.96 -4.34
N THR A 117 -1.19 -9.18 -3.40
CA THR A 117 0.22 -8.76 -3.35
C THR A 117 0.90 -9.26 -2.10
N ARG A 118 2.23 -9.49 -2.16
CA ARG A 118 2.99 -9.88 -0.96
C ARG A 118 3.48 -8.65 -0.18
N ASN A 119 4.49 -8.88 0.67
CA ASN A 119 5.02 -7.86 1.56
C ASN A 119 5.60 -6.65 0.81
N TYR A 120 5.60 -5.49 1.47
CA TYR A 120 6.21 -4.24 1.01
C TYR A 120 5.59 -3.61 -0.25
N THR A 121 4.36 -3.95 -0.60
CA THR A 121 3.60 -3.23 -1.65
C THR A 121 3.59 -1.73 -1.36
N GLY A 122 3.92 -0.90 -2.35
CA GLY A 122 3.99 0.56 -2.25
C GLY A 122 5.04 1.08 -1.27
N SER A 123 6.00 0.24 -0.83
CA SER A 123 7.06 0.68 0.06
C SER A 123 7.83 1.85 -0.55
N LYS A 124 8.02 2.91 0.23
CA LYS A 124 8.72 4.15 -0.16
C LYS A 124 8.12 4.88 -1.37
N MET A 125 6.86 4.61 -1.70
CA MET A 125 6.10 5.30 -2.74
C MET A 125 6.05 6.81 -2.47
N ARG A 126 6.13 7.62 -3.54
CA ARG A 126 6.11 9.10 -3.51
C ARG A 126 4.91 9.68 -4.25
N GLY A 127 4.31 8.92 -5.17
CA GLY A 127 3.16 9.35 -5.96
C GLY A 127 2.63 8.21 -6.82
N GLY A 128 1.53 8.46 -7.53
CA GLY A 128 0.77 7.44 -8.27
C GLY A 128 -0.32 6.77 -7.44
N THR A 129 -0.94 5.73 -8.02
CA THR A 129 -1.96 4.91 -7.35
C THR A 129 -1.65 3.43 -7.49
N ILE A 130 -1.77 2.68 -6.40
CA ILE A 130 -1.76 1.21 -6.41
C ILE A 130 -3.11 0.73 -5.90
N GLU A 131 -3.79 -0.10 -6.66
CA GLU A 131 -5.06 -0.73 -6.29
C GLU A 131 -4.91 -2.25 -6.33
N VAL A 132 -5.25 -2.91 -5.23
CA VAL A 132 -5.19 -4.37 -5.06
C VAL A 132 -6.59 -4.86 -4.75
N LEU A 133 -7.16 -5.68 -5.64
CA LEU A 133 -8.51 -6.22 -5.48
C LEU A 133 -8.58 -7.38 -4.48
N GLY A 134 -7.47 -8.08 -4.25
CA GLY A 134 -7.33 -9.07 -3.18
C GLY A 134 -6.67 -8.51 -1.92
N ASP A 135 -5.85 -9.36 -1.30
CA ASP A 135 -5.13 -9.08 -0.07
C ASP A 135 -3.72 -8.51 -0.33
N ALA A 136 -3.19 -7.80 0.66
CA ALA A 136 -1.80 -7.34 0.71
C ALA A 136 -1.04 -7.94 1.90
N GLY A 137 0.23 -8.25 1.70
CA GLY A 137 1.09 -8.76 2.77
C GLY A 137 1.48 -7.71 3.82
N HIS A 138 2.52 -8.03 4.59
CA HIS A 138 3.06 -7.16 5.65
C HIS A 138 3.74 -5.91 5.09
N LYS A 139 3.83 -4.87 5.93
CA LYS A 139 4.62 -3.66 5.65
C LYS A 139 4.18 -2.90 4.39
N LEU A 140 2.87 -2.94 4.08
CA LEU A 140 2.22 -2.14 3.04
C LEU A 140 2.56 -0.65 3.22
N GLY A 141 3.14 0.01 2.21
CA GLY A 141 3.58 1.41 2.31
C GLY A 141 4.74 1.65 3.30
N GLY A 142 5.38 0.59 3.81
CA GLY A 142 6.36 0.66 4.88
C GLY A 142 7.75 1.14 4.46
N LYS A 143 8.60 1.43 5.45
CA LYS A 143 10.07 1.51 5.33
C LYS A 143 10.70 0.12 5.27
N LEU A 144 11.98 0.05 4.90
CA LEU A 144 12.74 -1.20 5.04
C LEU A 144 13.19 -1.42 6.49
N GLN A 145 13.50 -2.66 6.83
CA GLN A 145 14.06 -3.02 8.12
C GLN A 145 15.35 -2.22 8.41
N GLY A 146 15.50 -1.74 9.64
CA GLY A 146 16.65 -0.94 10.07
C GLY A 146 16.64 0.52 9.62
N GLU A 147 15.69 0.94 8.78
CA GLU A 147 15.57 2.36 8.43
C GLU A 147 14.94 3.18 9.56
N LYS A 148 15.33 4.45 9.63
CA LYS A 148 14.72 5.43 10.55
C LYS A 148 13.23 5.65 10.22
N PRO A 149 12.42 6.10 11.19
CA PRO A 149 11.06 6.60 10.94
C PRO A 149 11.01 7.63 9.79
N GLY A 150 9.87 7.69 9.09
CA GLY A 150 9.67 8.59 7.95
C GLY A 150 10.38 8.18 6.64
N LYS A 151 10.97 6.98 6.60
CA LYS A 151 11.60 6.41 5.39
C LYS A 151 10.66 5.50 4.57
N GLY A 152 9.41 5.30 5.01
CA GLY A 152 8.37 4.57 4.28
C GLY A 152 7.73 5.41 3.19
N MET A 153 6.43 5.22 2.94
CA MET A 153 5.64 5.97 1.97
C MET A 153 5.66 7.49 2.26
N LYS A 154 5.82 8.30 1.21
CA LYS A 154 5.96 9.77 1.25
C LYS A 154 4.93 10.48 0.38
N GLY A 155 4.02 9.76 -0.26
CA GLY A 155 2.98 10.28 -1.13
C GLY A 155 2.37 9.18 -1.98
N GLY A 156 1.32 9.52 -2.73
CA GLY A 156 0.52 8.56 -3.51
C GLY A 156 -0.66 7.99 -2.73
N LYS A 157 -1.39 7.07 -3.38
CA LYS A 157 -2.55 6.38 -2.82
C LYS A 157 -2.42 4.87 -3.01
N ILE A 158 -2.66 4.11 -1.95
CA ILE A 158 -2.75 2.64 -1.99
C ILE A 158 -4.16 2.26 -1.53
N ILE A 159 -4.84 1.42 -2.31
CA ILE A 159 -6.17 0.89 -2.00
C ILE A 159 -6.07 -0.63 -2.01
N VAL A 160 -6.52 -1.27 -0.95
CA VAL A 160 -6.60 -2.72 -0.82
C VAL A 160 -8.06 -3.07 -0.52
N HIS A 161 -8.68 -3.88 -1.39
CA HIS A 161 -10.08 -4.28 -1.23
C HIS A 161 -10.25 -5.43 -0.23
N GLY A 162 -9.24 -6.30 -0.13
CA GLY A 162 -9.17 -7.35 0.89
C GLY A 162 -8.49 -6.89 2.19
N ARG A 163 -7.73 -7.81 2.80
CA ARG A 163 -6.99 -7.62 4.04
C ARG A 163 -5.57 -7.14 3.81
N ALA A 164 -4.96 -6.54 4.84
CA ALA A 164 -3.54 -6.23 4.87
C ALA A 164 -2.85 -6.89 6.08
N GLY A 165 -1.60 -7.31 5.90
CA GLY A 165 -0.81 -7.89 7.00
C GLY A 165 -0.42 -6.88 8.08
N ALA A 166 0.44 -7.30 9.00
CA ALA A 166 1.01 -6.44 10.04
C ALA A 166 1.89 -5.28 9.50
N GLU A 167 2.09 -4.27 10.34
CA GLU A 167 2.97 -3.11 10.13
C GLU A 167 2.60 -2.26 8.90
N VAL A 168 1.30 -2.16 8.59
CA VAL A 168 0.80 -1.25 7.55
C VAL A 168 1.29 0.17 7.83
N GLY A 169 1.93 0.80 6.84
CA GLY A 169 2.41 2.16 6.95
C GLY A 169 3.59 2.35 7.91
N VAL A 170 4.35 1.29 8.22
CA VAL A 170 5.53 1.42 9.11
C VAL A 170 6.48 2.50 8.64
N GLY A 171 6.69 3.54 9.46
CA GLY A 171 7.52 4.69 9.10
C GLY A 171 7.00 5.53 7.95
N MET A 172 5.69 5.51 7.67
CA MET A 172 5.03 6.36 6.66
C MET A 172 5.15 7.84 7.03
N LYS A 173 5.48 8.70 6.05
CA LYS A 173 5.63 10.15 6.23
C LYS A 173 4.47 10.95 5.61
N SER A 174 3.89 10.46 4.52
CA SER A 174 2.75 11.09 3.83
C SER A 174 2.11 10.10 2.86
N GLY A 175 0.99 10.48 2.23
CA GLY A 175 0.22 9.64 1.33
C GLY A 175 -1.08 9.13 1.96
N THR A 176 -1.72 8.18 1.31
CA THR A 176 -2.98 7.58 1.77
C THR A 176 -2.97 6.07 1.55
N ILE A 177 -3.31 5.32 2.59
CA ILE A 177 -3.55 3.87 2.52
C ILE A 177 -5.00 3.63 2.95
N ILE A 178 -5.77 2.92 2.13
CA ILE A 178 -7.14 2.51 2.43
C ILE A 178 -7.19 0.99 2.33
N ILE A 179 -7.69 0.33 3.37
CA ILE A 179 -7.88 -1.12 3.44
C ILE A 179 -9.37 -1.35 3.72
N HIS A 180 -10.08 -1.99 2.81
CA HIS A 180 -11.51 -2.27 2.95
C HIS A 180 -11.80 -3.47 3.86
N GLY A 181 -10.85 -4.41 3.98
CA GLY A 181 -10.91 -5.50 4.96
C GLY A 181 -10.22 -5.18 6.28
N ASP A 182 -9.67 -6.22 6.90
CA ASP A 182 -8.92 -6.16 8.16
C ASP A 182 -7.44 -5.82 7.95
N ALA A 183 -6.79 -5.30 8.98
CA ALA A 183 -5.35 -5.07 9.04
C ALA A 183 -4.71 -5.85 10.20
N GLY A 184 -3.46 -6.27 10.04
CA GLY A 184 -2.72 -6.94 11.11
C GLY A 184 -2.27 -6.01 12.24
N ASN A 185 -1.39 -6.51 13.09
CA ASN A 185 -0.82 -5.76 14.22
C ASN A 185 -0.03 -4.52 13.78
N LEU A 186 0.11 -3.55 14.70
CA LEU A 186 1.05 -2.42 14.54
C LEU A 186 0.77 -1.53 13.33
N VAL A 187 -0.51 -1.30 13.01
CA VAL A 187 -0.89 -0.34 11.97
C VAL A 187 -0.32 1.04 12.32
N GLY A 188 0.42 1.64 11.40
CA GLY A 188 1.01 2.97 11.58
C GLY A 188 2.16 3.04 12.58
N VAL A 189 2.86 1.94 12.85
CA VAL A 189 4.05 1.98 13.72
C VAL A 189 5.13 2.91 13.16
N ASP A 190 5.77 3.72 14.01
CA ASP A 190 6.75 4.75 13.62
C ASP A 190 6.21 5.82 12.64
N MET A 191 4.89 5.96 12.46
CA MET A 191 4.28 6.88 11.48
C MET A 191 4.61 8.35 11.80
N GLN A 192 5.02 9.09 10.77
CA GLN A 192 5.43 10.50 10.83
C GLN A 192 4.44 11.43 10.12
N GLY A 193 3.40 10.89 9.49
CA GLY A 193 2.39 11.64 8.76
C GLY A 193 1.66 10.78 7.73
N GLY A 194 0.66 11.37 7.07
CA GLY A 194 -0.21 10.67 6.11
C GLY A 194 -1.54 10.23 6.71
N THR A 195 -2.28 9.40 5.97
CA THR A 195 -3.57 8.86 6.43
C THR A 195 -3.67 7.37 6.13
N ILE A 196 -4.00 6.58 7.15
CA ILE A 196 -4.33 5.16 7.03
C ILE A 196 -5.81 5.00 7.43
N VAL A 197 -6.60 4.35 6.59
CA VAL A 197 -8.00 4.00 6.87
C VAL A 197 -8.13 2.48 6.76
N VAL A 198 -8.53 1.83 7.84
CA VAL A 198 -8.90 0.42 7.88
C VAL A 198 -10.40 0.38 8.10
N VAL A 199 -11.16 -0.17 7.15
CA VAL A 199 -12.62 -0.24 7.25
C VAL A 199 -13.05 -1.36 8.20
N GLY A 200 -12.34 -2.49 8.18
CA GLY A 200 -12.54 -3.62 9.09
C GLY A 200 -11.78 -3.48 10.41
N ASN A 201 -11.36 -4.63 10.95
CA ASN A 201 -10.67 -4.72 12.23
C ASN A 201 -9.16 -4.43 12.09
N ALA A 202 -8.49 -4.11 13.19
CA ALA A 202 -7.05 -4.10 13.26
C ALA A 202 -6.55 -4.92 14.46
N GLY A 203 -5.33 -5.44 14.36
CA GLY A 203 -4.68 -6.14 15.46
C GLY A 203 -4.25 -5.22 16.61
N ILE A 204 -3.30 -5.68 17.42
CA ILE A 204 -2.81 -4.93 18.59
C ILE A 204 -2.01 -3.67 18.22
N TYR A 205 -2.11 -2.69 19.10
CA TYR A 205 -1.24 -1.51 19.18
C TYR A 205 -1.15 -0.69 17.89
N PRO A 206 -2.28 -0.24 17.32
CA PRO A 206 -2.24 0.76 16.26
C PRO A 206 -1.61 2.06 16.77
N GLY A 207 -0.76 2.67 15.95
CA GLY A 207 -0.13 3.95 16.25
C GLY A 207 1.11 3.89 17.14
N THR A 208 1.66 2.71 17.43
CA THR A 208 2.92 2.57 18.22
C THR A 208 4.01 3.50 17.70
N ASN A 209 4.59 4.33 18.57
CA ASN A 209 5.62 5.32 18.21
C ASN A 209 5.20 6.28 17.08
N MET A 210 3.90 6.52 16.87
CA MET A 210 3.48 7.50 15.86
C MET A 210 3.76 8.91 16.35
N TYR A 211 4.45 9.71 15.53
CA TYR A 211 4.74 11.10 15.80
C TYR A 211 3.64 12.03 15.26
N ALA A 212 3.09 11.72 14.10
CA ALA A 212 2.03 12.48 13.46
C ALA A 212 1.27 11.61 12.44
N GLY A 213 0.18 12.14 11.90
CA GLY A 213 -0.66 11.47 10.91
C GLY A 213 -2.03 11.09 11.46
N LYS A 214 -2.84 10.44 10.62
CA LYS A 214 -4.20 10.04 10.95
C LYS A 214 -4.39 8.55 10.69
N ILE A 215 -4.85 7.81 11.68
CA ILE A 215 -5.24 6.40 11.57
C ILE A 215 -6.72 6.31 11.94
N VAL A 216 -7.54 5.73 11.06
CA VAL A 216 -8.96 5.47 11.32
C VAL A 216 -9.21 3.98 11.22
N ILE A 217 -9.72 3.37 12.29
CA ILE A 217 -10.06 1.95 12.35
C ILE A 217 -11.57 1.83 12.55
N GLY A 218 -12.22 1.34 11.50
CA GLY A 218 -13.66 1.24 11.39
C GLY A 218 -14.25 0.06 12.16
N GLY A 219 -13.48 -0.97 12.50
CA GLY A 219 -13.94 -2.12 13.27
C GLY A 219 -13.31 -2.21 14.66
N LYS A 220 -13.10 -3.45 15.11
CA LYS A 220 -12.49 -3.75 16.41
C LYS A 220 -10.98 -3.59 16.38
N VAL A 221 -10.42 -3.22 17.53
CA VAL A 221 -9.00 -3.31 17.84
C VAL A 221 -8.80 -4.22 19.03
N GLU A 222 -7.79 -5.09 18.95
CA GLU A 222 -7.52 -6.03 20.05
C GLU A 222 -6.99 -5.34 21.30
N CYS A 223 -6.13 -4.32 21.12
CA CYS A 223 -5.54 -3.59 22.24
C CYS A 223 -5.05 -2.20 21.81
N LEU A 224 -5.22 -1.22 22.70
CA LEU A 224 -4.73 0.15 22.57
C LEU A 224 -3.49 0.36 23.47
N LEU A 225 -2.55 1.19 23.02
CA LEU A 225 -1.42 1.58 23.87
C LEU A 225 -1.85 2.57 24.97
N PRO A 226 -1.37 2.41 26.21
CA PRO A 226 -1.70 3.30 27.33
C PRO A 226 -1.11 4.71 27.18
N SER A 227 -0.22 4.93 26.19
CA SER A 227 0.43 6.21 25.92
C SER A 227 -0.38 7.16 25.02
N PHE A 228 -1.62 6.81 24.71
CA PHE A 228 -2.55 7.67 23.98
C PHE A 228 -3.54 8.35 24.93
N TYR A 229 -3.75 9.65 24.73
CA TYR A 229 -4.74 10.43 25.47
C TYR A 229 -6.07 10.40 24.74
N ALA A 230 -7.15 10.06 25.44
CA ALA A 230 -8.50 10.22 24.89
C ALA A 230 -8.84 11.72 24.82
N ASP A 231 -9.36 12.17 23.68
CA ASP A 231 -9.60 13.58 23.38
C ASP A 231 -11.09 13.90 23.18
N ALA A 232 -11.77 13.13 22.34
CA ALA A 232 -13.17 13.41 22.00
C ALA A 232 -13.94 12.15 21.59
N ILE A 233 -15.25 12.16 21.82
CA ILE A 233 -16.20 11.27 21.17
C ILE A 233 -16.87 12.03 20.02
N LEU A 234 -16.81 11.46 18.83
CA LEU A 234 -17.31 12.04 17.59
C LEU A 234 -18.50 11.20 17.08
N PRO A 235 -19.59 11.81 16.57
CA PRO A 235 -20.75 11.06 16.10
C PRO A 235 -20.53 10.36 14.75
N SER A 236 -19.56 10.83 13.97
CA SER A 236 -19.17 10.26 12.68
C SER A 236 -17.75 10.68 12.29
N VAL A 237 -17.11 9.92 11.41
CA VAL A 237 -15.79 10.24 10.86
C VAL A 237 -15.81 10.10 9.34
N LYS A 238 -15.23 11.07 8.63
CA LYS A 238 -14.96 10.98 7.19
C LYS A 238 -13.46 11.09 6.94
N ALA A 239 -12.90 10.12 6.24
CA ALA A 239 -11.49 10.10 5.88
C ALA A 239 -11.29 9.58 4.46
N LYS A 240 -10.65 10.40 3.62
CA LYS A 240 -10.18 10.03 2.27
C LYS A 240 -11.23 9.39 1.36
N GLY A 241 -12.49 9.83 1.49
CA GLY A 241 -13.63 9.34 0.69
C GLY A 241 -14.47 8.29 1.39
N ILE A 242 -13.98 7.67 2.47
CA ILE A 242 -14.76 6.75 3.31
C ILE A 242 -15.48 7.55 4.40
N ARG A 243 -16.78 7.29 4.56
CA ARG A 243 -17.63 7.86 5.60
C ARG A 243 -18.08 6.74 6.52
N PHE A 244 -17.95 6.96 7.82
CA PHE A 244 -18.47 6.06 8.86
C PHE A 244 -19.56 6.80 9.62
N ASP A 245 -20.81 6.38 9.42
CA ASP A 245 -21.99 6.92 10.11
C ASP A 245 -22.22 6.22 11.45
N LYS A 246 -21.20 6.26 12.30
CA LYS A 246 -21.19 5.72 13.66
C LYS A 246 -20.18 6.46 14.54
N SER A 247 -20.30 6.30 15.85
CA SER A 247 -19.46 7.00 16.82
C SER A 247 -18.01 6.49 16.82
N PHE A 248 -17.08 7.42 17.07
CA PHE A 248 -15.65 7.16 17.23
C PHE A 248 -15.12 7.85 18.48
N MET A 249 -14.17 7.22 19.15
CA MET A 249 -13.30 7.90 20.11
C MET A 249 -12.01 8.31 19.42
N LEU A 250 -11.66 9.59 19.53
CA LEU A 250 -10.39 10.15 19.09
C LEU A 250 -9.38 10.08 20.22
N PHE A 251 -8.22 9.55 19.89
CA PHE A 251 -7.02 9.55 20.71
C PHE A 251 -5.91 10.38 20.07
N ILE A 252 -5.13 11.06 20.92
CA ILE A 252 -3.94 11.82 20.53
C ILE A 252 -2.70 11.18 21.16
N GLY A 253 -1.72 10.85 20.32
CA GLY A 253 -0.47 10.20 20.75
C GLY A 253 0.45 9.89 19.58
N ASP A 254 1.55 9.16 19.74
CA ASP A 254 1.97 8.43 20.93
C ASP A 254 2.80 9.35 21.86
N ALA A 255 2.36 9.51 23.11
CA ALA A 255 2.97 10.44 24.06
C ALA A 255 4.43 10.10 24.38
N ILE A 256 4.83 8.83 24.32
CA ILE A 256 6.19 8.37 24.65
C ILE A 256 7.22 8.98 23.70
N VAL A 257 6.82 9.26 22.45
CA VAL A 257 7.69 9.90 21.44
C VAL A 257 7.36 11.38 21.24
N GLY A 258 6.54 11.97 22.11
CA GLY A 258 6.04 13.35 21.97
C GLY A 258 5.16 13.53 20.73
N GLY A 259 4.51 12.46 20.27
CA GLY A 259 3.68 12.44 19.08
C GLY A 259 2.32 13.10 19.28
N ARG A 260 1.79 13.65 18.18
CA ARG A 260 0.43 14.22 18.07
C ARG A 260 -0.34 13.60 16.90
N GLY A 261 -0.10 12.32 16.67
CA GLY A 261 -0.89 11.48 15.79
C GLY A 261 -2.35 11.38 16.26
N LEU A 262 -3.25 11.25 15.30
CA LEU A 262 -4.69 11.15 15.52
C LEU A 262 -5.13 9.71 15.26
N LEU A 263 -5.56 9.02 16.29
CA LEU A 263 -6.07 7.65 16.21
C LEU A 263 -7.57 7.65 16.48
N TYR A 264 -8.36 7.30 15.47
CA TYR A 264 -9.82 7.21 15.57
C TYR A 264 -10.21 5.74 15.65
N LEU A 265 -10.84 5.34 16.76
CA LEU A 265 -11.34 3.99 16.97
C LEU A 265 -12.87 4.01 17.00
N SER A 266 -13.53 3.08 16.30
CA SER A 266 -14.99 3.00 16.36
C SER A 266 -15.42 2.69 17.79
N TYR A 267 -16.30 3.51 18.35
CA TYR A 267 -16.63 3.46 19.78
C TYR A 267 -17.48 2.23 20.12
N GLU A 268 -18.62 2.05 19.45
CA GLU A 268 -19.52 0.92 19.75
C GLU A 268 -18.87 -0.45 19.52
N ASP A 269 -18.02 -0.59 18.49
CA ASP A 269 -17.31 -1.85 18.21
C ASP A 269 -16.28 -2.20 19.30
N ASN A 270 -15.78 -1.19 20.02
CA ASN A 270 -14.73 -1.31 21.03
C ASN A 270 -15.21 -0.88 22.42
N LYS A 271 -16.53 -0.92 22.68
CA LYS A 271 -17.12 -0.33 23.89
C LYS A 271 -16.46 -0.80 25.18
N ALA A 272 -16.23 -2.11 25.34
CA ALA A 272 -15.58 -2.66 26.54
C ALA A 272 -14.15 -2.13 26.75
N LEU A 273 -13.41 -1.85 25.67
CA LEU A 273 -12.07 -1.27 25.72
C LEU A 273 -12.10 0.24 25.98
N LEU A 274 -13.11 0.93 25.47
CA LEU A 274 -13.16 2.40 25.42
C LEU A 274 -14.01 3.05 26.52
N GLU A 275 -14.90 2.30 27.18
CA GLU A 275 -15.76 2.83 28.25
C GLU A 275 -14.97 3.51 29.37
N PRO A 276 -13.84 2.96 29.87
CA PRO A 276 -13.05 3.61 30.93
C PRO A 276 -12.50 4.99 30.51
N TYR A 277 -12.33 5.24 29.21
CA TYR A 277 -11.83 6.51 28.70
C TYR A 277 -12.93 7.56 28.51
N LYS A 278 -14.20 7.14 28.43
CA LYS A 278 -15.32 8.05 28.22
C LYS A 278 -15.47 9.03 29.39
N GLU A 279 -15.34 8.55 30.62
CA GLU A 279 -15.39 9.40 31.82
C GLU A 279 -14.32 10.50 31.81
N LEU A 280 -13.11 10.19 31.29
CA LEU A 280 -12.03 11.15 31.15
C LEU A 280 -12.36 12.26 30.15
N VAL A 281 -13.00 11.90 29.03
CA VAL A 281 -13.39 12.85 27.98
C VAL A 281 -14.56 13.73 28.42
N GLU A 282 -15.54 13.16 29.11
CA GLU A 282 -16.72 13.88 29.59
C GLU A 282 -16.40 14.76 30.81
N GLY A 283 -15.53 14.31 31.72
CA GLY A 283 -15.11 15.06 32.90
C GLY A 283 -14.24 16.29 32.61
N MET A 284 -13.53 16.32 31.48
CA MET A 284 -12.75 17.50 31.04
C MET A 284 -13.61 18.65 30.48
N ARG A 285 -14.93 18.45 30.33
CA ARG A 285 -15.87 19.46 29.79
C ARG A 285 -16.62 20.25 30.87
N LEU A 286 -16.28 20.06 32.15
CA LEU A 286 -16.75 20.84 33.30
C LEU A 286 -15.72 21.91 33.69
#